data_AF-A0A7W9LDW2-F1
#
_entry.id   AF-A0A7W9LDW2-F1
#
_cell.length_a   1.000
_cell.length_b   1.000
_cell.length_c   1.000
_cell.angle_alpha   90.00
_cell.angle_beta   90.00
_cell.angle_gamma   90.00
#
_symmetry.space_group_name_H-M   'P 1'
#
loop_
_entity.id
_entity.type
_entity.pdbx_description
1 polymer ?
#
loop_
_entity_poly.entity_id
_entity_poly.type
_entity_poly.pdbx_seq_one_letter_code
_entity_poly.pdbx_strand_id
1 'polypeptide(L)'
;MRTAAAILSFILAITILPVHPATATVSAASLPGGKTTFVVSQGHLKAASQQNWLRLGNYRFAANGTVSAAMYLWWQRHPQARQRTGTVPDSSCTTKAGGKQSRARTCEVLTAGGFTGAPDESRTGTYTMSGDVLTIRWKIAQTWTEQWYVRTSPDGKLARLDLKQSTLATNGYGYGSNAAFSTRRAMSSVKAFPGSLRQDLRSWAGGKLVTSDDQPFGLSSFRACSATTSCLTYLQPSSNSACKKEGGCPKYGGGTSANITSIQYYLTMISKTDRRDTLWHWCTCLAMERDEFCYTGNSHVKPLMQIIDDTGAFRGWVGAEASFSTGSRATDMLAVLRISDFR
;
A
#
# COMPACT_ATOMS: atom_id res chain seq x y z
N MET A 1 -54.57 81.39 43.90
CA MET A 1 -55.20 80.19 43.32
C MET A 1 -54.32 79.72 42.17
N ARG A 2 -53.61 78.59 42.32
CA ARG A 2 -52.62 78.08 41.35
C ARG A 2 -53.20 76.85 40.66
N THR A 3 -53.23 76.86 39.34
CA THR A 3 -53.65 75.78 38.44
C THR A 3 -52.49 74.81 38.21
N ALA A 4 -52.78 73.50 38.27
CA ALA A 4 -51.83 72.42 37.99
C ALA A 4 -52.20 71.76 36.65
N ALA A 5 -51.22 71.62 35.76
CA ALA A 5 -51.32 70.90 34.50
C ALA A 5 -50.66 69.52 34.64
N ALA A 6 -51.38 68.47 34.24
CA ALA A 6 -50.88 67.09 34.20
C ALA A 6 -50.43 66.73 32.78
N ILE A 7 -49.20 66.23 32.64
CA ILE A 7 -48.61 65.76 31.39
C ILE A 7 -48.73 64.23 31.35
N LEU A 8 -49.35 63.70 30.30
CA LEU A 8 -49.52 62.27 30.04
C LEU A 8 -48.35 61.78 29.17
N SER A 9 -47.54 60.85 29.67
CA SER A 9 -46.46 60.21 28.90
C SER A 9 -46.89 58.83 28.40
N PHE A 10 -46.86 58.65 27.07
CA PHE A 10 -47.08 57.37 26.38
C PHE A 10 -45.74 56.63 26.24
N ILE A 11 -45.62 55.43 26.83
CA ILE A 11 -44.46 54.55 26.67
C ILE A 11 -44.78 53.50 25.60
N LEU A 12 -44.06 53.55 24.48
CA LEU A 12 -44.14 52.58 23.39
C LEU A 12 -43.16 51.42 23.67
N ALA A 13 -43.68 50.26 24.03
CA ALA A 13 -42.89 49.05 24.28
C ALA A 13 -42.56 48.34 22.95
N ILE A 14 -41.31 48.43 22.50
CA ILE A 14 -40.78 47.68 21.35
C ILE A 14 -40.29 46.32 21.85
N THR A 15 -41.03 45.25 21.56
CA THR A 15 -40.61 43.87 21.80
C THR A 15 -39.57 43.44 20.76
N ILE A 16 -38.30 43.42 21.15
CA ILE A 16 -37.18 42.90 20.35
C ILE A 16 -37.19 41.37 20.46
N LEU A 17 -37.64 40.67 19.42
CA LEU A 17 -37.53 39.21 19.31
C LEU A 17 -36.05 38.84 19.03
N PRO A 18 -35.43 37.93 19.80
CA PRO A 18 -34.08 37.47 19.54
C PRO A 18 -34.03 36.60 18.27
N VAL A 19 -33.48 37.16 17.20
CA VAL A 19 -33.13 36.41 15.98
C VAL A 19 -31.99 35.45 16.32
N HIS A 20 -32.34 34.19 16.56
CA HIS A 20 -31.34 33.14 16.73
C HIS A 20 -30.74 32.80 15.35
N PRO A 21 -29.41 32.83 15.17
CA PRO A 21 -28.81 32.40 13.91
C PRO A 21 -29.17 30.94 13.66
N ALA A 22 -29.79 30.67 12.52
CA ALA A 22 -30.06 29.31 12.07
C ALA A 22 -28.73 28.57 11.94
N THR A 23 -28.50 27.62 12.85
CA THR A 23 -27.39 26.67 12.73
C THR A 23 -27.62 25.83 11.49
N ALA A 24 -26.87 26.11 10.42
CA ALA A 24 -26.89 25.30 9.22
C ALA A 24 -26.51 23.86 9.60
N THR A 25 -27.49 22.96 9.54
CA THR A 25 -27.27 21.52 9.69
C THR A 25 -26.47 21.05 8.50
N VAL A 26 -25.15 20.89 8.67
CA VAL A 26 -24.30 20.24 7.67
C VAL A 26 -24.74 18.78 7.59
N SER A 27 -25.41 18.41 6.51
CA SER A 27 -25.78 17.03 6.25
C SER A 27 -24.51 16.16 6.25
N ALA A 28 -24.51 15.08 7.02
CA ALA A 28 -23.37 14.18 7.11
C ALA A 28 -23.09 13.56 5.72
N ALA A 29 -21.86 13.73 5.23
CA ALA A 29 -21.42 13.12 4.00
C ALA A 29 -21.34 11.60 4.17
N SER A 30 -22.01 10.86 3.28
CA SER A 30 -21.96 9.40 3.24
C SER A 30 -20.51 8.91 3.11
N LEU A 31 -20.06 8.07 4.04
CA LEU A 31 -18.73 7.47 4.00
C LEU A 31 -18.62 6.44 2.85
N PRO A 32 -17.47 6.33 2.17
CA PRO A 32 -17.27 5.34 1.11
C PRO A 32 -17.42 3.92 1.69
N GLY A 33 -18.49 3.22 1.30
CA GLY A 33 -18.81 1.89 1.82
C GLY A 33 -19.04 1.84 3.34
N GLY A 34 -19.38 2.98 3.95
CA GLY A 34 -19.52 3.10 5.40
C GLY A 34 -18.21 3.00 6.19
N LYS A 35 -17.05 3.17 5.54
CA LYS A 35 -15.73 3.01 6.16
C LYS A 35 -15.00 4.34 6.31
N THR A 36 -14.20 4.46 7.36
CA THR A 36 -13.45 5.68 7.68
C THR A 36 -11.96 5.57 7.36
N THR A 37 -11.41 4.36 7.33
CA THR A 37 -9.97 4.11 7.36
C THR A 37 -9.57 3.22 6.20
N PHE A 38 -8.77 3.72 5.26
CA PHE A 38 -8.36 2.98 4.06
C PHE A 38 -6.85 2.87 3.95
N VAL A 39 -6.36 1.70 3.55
CA VAL A 39 -5.01 1.52 3.01
C VAL A 39 -5.09 1.64 1.49
N VAL A 40 -4.17 2.39 0.87
CA VAL A 40 -4.23 2.73 -0.56
C VAL A 40 -2.85 2.60 -1.20
N SER A 41 -2.83 1.99 -2.39
CA SER A 41 -1.71 2.02 -3.32
C SER A 41 -2.14 2.68 -4.62
N GLN A 42 -1.35 3.61 -5.15
CA GLN A 42 -1.63 4.27 -6.43
C GLN A 42 -0.35 4.64 -7.16
N GLY A 43 -0.42 4.84 -8.47
CA GLY A 43 0.75 5.17 -9.25
C GLY A 43 0.42 5.78 -10.60
N HIS A 44 1.41 6.48 -11.14
CA HIS A 44 1.46 6.88 -12.55
C HIS A 44 2.46 5.99 -13.26
N LEU A 45 1.95 5.09 -14.10
CA LEU A 45 2.72 4.10 -14.83
C LEU A 45 2.45 4.28 -16.34
N LYS A 46 3.48 4.72 -17.07
CA LYS A 46 3.46 4.97 -18.51
C LYS A 46 4.59 4.21 -19.20
N ALA A 47 4.26 3.43 -20.22
CA ALA A 47 5.23 2.75 -21.07
C ALA A 47 6.21 3.77 -21.68
N ALA A 48 7.46 3.36 -21.90
CA ALA A 48 8.56 4.19 -22.41
C ALA A 48 8.85 5.49 -21.60
N SER A 49 8.19 5.71 -20.45
CA SER A 49 8.50 6.82 -19.54
C SER A 49 9.49 6.38 -18.47
N GLN A 50 10.38 7.28 -18.06
CA GLN A 50 11.24 7.14 -16.88
C GLN A 50 10.87 8.15 -15.78
N GLN A 51 9.63 8.66 -15.82
CA GLN A 51 9.09 9.61 -14.85
C GLN A 51 7.98 8.98 -13.99
N ASN A 52 7.90 7.65 -13.95
CA ASN A 52 6.87 6.94 -13.21
C ASN A 52 7.03 7.12 -11.70
N TRP A 53 5.91 7.16 -11.00
CA TRP A 53 5.88 7.28 -9.54
C TRP A 53 4.80 6.39 -8.92
N LEU A 54 4.99 6.09 -7.65
CA LEU A 54 4.12 5.25 -6.84
C LEU A 54 3.89 5.91 -5.49
N ARG A 55 2.73 5.63 -4.91
CA ARG A 55 2.37 5.99 -3.56
C ARG A 55 1.73 4.82 -2.84
N LEU A 56 2.04 4.71 -1.56
CA LEU A 56 1.45 3.73 -0.66
C LEU A 56 1.16 4.41 0.67
N GLY A 57 0.01 4.14 1.27
CA GLY A 57 -0.29 4.72 2.57
C GLY A 57 -1.76 4.62 2.92
N ASN A 58 -2.26 5.68 3.55
CA ASN A 58 -3.53 5.66 4.25
C ASN A 58 -4.41 6.85 3.87
N TYR A 59 -5.70 6.62 3.67
CA TYR A 59 -6.73 7.67 3.62
C TYR A 59 -7.65 7.57 4.84
N ARG A 60 -8.01 8.73 5.41
CA ARG A 60 -9.00 8.85 6.48
C ARG A 60 -10.13 9.75 6.04
N PHE A 61 -11.35 9.24 6.06
CA PHE A 61 -12.57 9.97 5.72
C PHE A 61 -13.32 10.37 6.99
N ALA A 62 -13.84 11.60 6.99
CA ALA A 62 -14.69 12.12 8.05
C ALA A 62 -16.08 12.44 7.52
N ALA A 63 -17.11 12.22 8.34
CA ALA A 63 -18.52 12.42 7.97
C ALA A 63 -18.88 13.88 7.63
N ASN A 64 -17.97 14.83 7.79
CA ASN A 64 -18.14 16.22 7.34
C ASN A 64 -17.70 16.45 5.87
N GLY A 65 -17.42 15.38 5.10
CA GLY A 65 -17.02 15.47 3.70
C GLY A 65 -15.53 15.79 3.50
N THR A 66 -14.70 15.66 4.54
CA THR A 66 -13.25 15.85 4.44
C THR A 66 -12.51 14.51 4.41
N VAL A 67 -11.36 14.52 3.72
CA VAL A 67 -10.45 13.39 3.65
C VAL A 67 -9.02 13.85 3.90
N SER A 68 -8.24 13.05 4.61
CA SER A 68 -6.80 13.25 4.78
C SER A 68 -6.03 12.03 4.31
N ALA A 69 -4.82 12.23 3.80
CA ALA A 69 -3.91 11.16 3.41
C ALA A 69 -2.55 11.30 4.08
N ALA A 70 -1.92 10.16 4.38
CA ALA A 70 -0.51 10.05 4.73
C ALA A 70 0.11 8.95 3.87
N MET A 71 1.04 9.32 3.00
CA MET A 71 1.55 8.48 1.91
C MET A 71 3.07 8.51 1.86
N TYR A 72 3.66 7.38 1.51
CA TYR A 72 5.03 7.30 1.00
C TYR A 72 5.01 7.62 -0.49
N LEU A 73 6.00 8.36 -0.98
CA LEU A 73 6.19 8.64 -2.40
C LEU A 73 7.51 8.04 -2.91
N TRP A 74 7.43 7.27 -4.00
CA TRP A 74 8.59 6.78 -4.72
C TRP A 74 8.51 7.22 -6.18
N TRP A 75 9.56 7.86 -6.68
CA TRP A 75 9.57 8.45 -8.02
C TRP A 75 10.88 8.15 -8.74
N GLN A 76 10.82 7.67 -9.99
CA GLN A 76 12.01 7.48 -10.82
C GLN A 76 12.87 8.74 -11.01
N ARG A 77 12.28 9.93 -10.90
CA ARG A 77 13.02 11.20 -10.95
C ARG A 77 13.88 11.44 -9.70
N HIS A 78 13.43 10.93 -8.56
CA HIS A 78 14.08 11.06 -7.26
C HIS A 78 14.14 9.68 -6.58
N PRO A 79 14.91 8.75 -7.16
CA PRO A 79 14.92 7.37 -6.71
C PRO A 79 15.51 7.28 -5.30
N GLN A 80 14.90 6.43 -4.48
CA GLN A 80 15.39 6.14 -3.15
C GLN A 80 16.11 4.79 -3.17
N ALA A 81 17.29 4.72 -2.57
CA ALA A 81 18.01 3.47 -2.42
C ALA A 81 17.19 2.48 -1.57
N ARG A 82 17.37 1.18 -1.82
CA ARG A 82 16.80 0.15 -0.94
C ARG A 82 17.34 0.34 0.47
N GLN A 83 16.49 0.05 1.45
CA GLN A 83 16.80 0.23 2.85
C GLN A 83 16.73 -1.10 3.58
N ARG A 84 17.68 -1.33 4.47
CA ARG A 84 17.68 -2.45 5.41
C ARG A 84 16.56 -2.29 6.43
N THR A 85 15.87 -3.39 6.71
CA THR A 85 14.79 -3.43 7.71
C THR A 85 15.28 -3.73 9.13
N GLY A 86 16.55 -4.15 9.28
CA GLY A 86 17.07 -4.70 10.53
C GLY A 86 16.58 -6.12 10.85
N THR A 87 15.72 -6.71 10.02
CA THR A 87 15.24 -8.09 10.22
C THR A 87 16.15 -9.07 9.50
N VAL A 88 16.67 -10.04 10.24
CA VAL A 88 17.37 -11.22 9.71
C VAL A 88 16.60 -12.48 10.14
N PRO A 89 16.11 -13.30 9.20
CA PRO A 89 15.42 -14.55 9.53
C PRO A 89 16.37 -15.54 10.21
N ASP A 90 15.87 -16.30 11.19
CA ASP A 90 16.67 -17.28 11.91
C ASP A 90 16.73 -18.65 11.19
N SER A 91 17.63 -19.53 11.65
CA SER A 91 17.92 -20.82 11.01
C SER A 91 16.78 -21.82 10.96
N SER A 92 15.69 -21.61 11.71
CA SER A 92 14.49 -22.46 11.62
C SER A 92 13.79 -22.37 10.25
N CYS A 93 13.92 -21.22 9.58
CA CYS A 93 13.25 -20.92 8.31
C CYS A 93 14.24 -20.64 7.16
N THR A 94 15.55 -20.61 7.42
CA THR A 94 16.59 -20.30 6.42
C THR A 94 17.77 -21.27 6.43
N THR A 95 18.73 -21.03 5.53
CA THR A 95 20.03 -21.71 5.44
C THR A 95 21.18 -20.70 5.51
N LYS A 96 22.35 -21.15 5.98
CA LYS A 96 23.62 -20.39 6.02
C LYS A 96 24.59 -20.80 4.90
N ALA A 97 24.18 -21.70 3.99
CA ALA A 97 24.99 -22.17 2.86
C ALA A 97 24.28 -21.92 1.52
N GLY A 98 25.05 -21.65 0.46
CA GLY A 98 24.53 -21.42 -0.90
C GLY A 98 24.10 -22.71 -1.63
N GLY A 99 23.66 -22.57 -2.88
CA GLY A 99 23.37 -23.70 -3.79
C GLY A 99 21.92 -24.22 -3.78
N LYS A 100 21.75 -25.50 -4.10
CA LYS A 100 20.45 -26.21 -4.17
C LYS A 100 19.93 -26.53 -2.76
N GLN A 101 19.28 -25.56 -2.14
CA GLN A 101 18.73 -25.65 -0.79
C GLN A 101 17.21 -25.83 -0.84
N SER A 102 16.59 -26.19 0.29
CA SER A 102 15.11 -26.23 0.44
C SER A 102 14.54 -25.04 1.22
N ARG A 103 15.42 -24.13 1.66
CA ARG A 103 15.11 -22.95 2.49
C ARG A 103 15.76 -21.71 1.93
N ALA A 104 15.16 -20.55 2.21
CA ALA A 104 15.72 -19.28 1.78
C ALA A 104 17.06 -19.01 2.47
N ARG A 105 17.93 -18.20 1.87
CA ARG A 105 19.21 -17.81 2.48
C ARG A 105 19.00 -16.88 3.68
N THR A 106 19.94 -16.90 4.62
CA THR A 106 19.88 -16.04 5.82
C THR A 106 20.33 -14.62 5.46
N CYS A 107 19.43 -13.81 4.90
CA CYS A 107 19.74 -12.47 4.44
C CYS A 107 18.97 -11.40 5.21
N GLU A 108 19.62 -10.29 5.51
CA GLU A 108 18.95 -9.10 6.04
C GLU A 108 17.92 -8.59 5.04
N VAL A 109 16.66 -8.48 5.46
CA VAL A 109 15.54 -8.15 4.58
C VAL A 109 15.61 -6.68 4.19
N LEU A 110 15.40 -6.40 2.89
CA LEU A 110 15.36 -5.06 2.34
C LEU A 110 13.93 -4.60 2.06
N THR A 111 13.71 -3.29 2.07
CA THR A 111 12.50 -2.62 1.63
C THR A 111 12.83 -1.39 0.78
N ALA A 112 11.83 -0.68 0.26
CA ALA A 112 12.05 0.59 -0.44
C ALA A 112 12.52 1.68 0.54
N GLY A 113 13.38 2.58 0.07
CA GLY A 113 13.93 3.66 0.90
C GLY A 113 12.84 4.54 1.51
N GLY A 114 13.03 4.90 2.78
CA GLY A 114 12.10 5.71 3.57
C GLY A 114 10.96 4.92 4.23
N PHE A 115 10.69 3.69 3.79
CA PHE A 115 9.51 2.95 4.26
C PHE A 115 9.57 2.51 5.73
N THR A 116 10.76 2.46 6.33
CA THR A 116 10.89 2.18 7.78
C THR A 116 10.58 3.43 8.63
N GLY A 117 10.60 4.62 8.02
CA GLY A 117 10.30 5.90 8.66
C GLY A 117 8.80 6.22 8.64
N ALA A 118 8.43 7.46 8.92
CA ALA A 118 7.07 7.93 8.72
C ALA A 118 6.80 8.23 7.23
N PRO A 119 5.54 8.23 6.78
CA PRO A 119 5.17 8.75 5.46
C PRO A 119 5.67 10.20 5.30
N ASP A 120 6.23 10.51 4.13
CA ASP A 120 6.83 11.81 3.81
C ASP A 120 5.86 12.77 3.11
N GLU A 121 4.67 12.30 2.77
CA GLU A 121 3.62 13.10 2.15
C GLU A 121 2.33 13.09 2.98
N SER A 122 1.82 14.27 3.30
CA SER A 122 0.53 14.47 3.95
C SER A 122 -0.36 15.38 3.11
N ARG A 123 -1.66 15.06 3.02
CA ARG A 123 -2.63 15.87 2.28
C ARG A 123 -3.97 15.94 2.97
N THR A 124 -4.70 17.00 2.65
CA THR A 124 -6.13 17.11 2.98
C THR A 124 -6.93 17.41 1.72
N GLY A 125 -8.21 17.10 1.75
CA GLY A 125 -9.12 17.23 0.62
C GLY A 125 -10.56 17.21 1.06
N THR A 126 -11.45 17.29 0.08
CA THR A 126 -12.87 17.01 0.26
C THR A 126 -13.27 15.81 -0.59
N TYR A 127 -14.37 15.17 -0.22
CA TYR A 127 -14.91 14.07 -0.99
C TYR A 127 -16.42 14.12 -1.08
N THR A 128 -16.96 13.47 -2.11
CA THR A 128 -18.39 13.24 -2.29
C THR A 128 -18.63 11.81 -2.76
N MET A 129 -19.82 11.29 -2.46
CA MET A 129 -20.33 10.02 -2.99
C MET A 129 -21.47 10.31 -3.96
N SER A 130 -21.45 9.65 -5.12
CA SER A 130 -22.58 9.60 -6.05
C SER A 130 -22.78 8.15 -6.49
N GLY A 131 -23.84 7.51 -6.00
CA GLY A 131 -24.00 6.07 -6.10
C GLY A 131 -22.80 5.32 -5.49
N ASP A 132 -22.16 4.50 -6.31
CA ASP A 132 -20.96 3.72 -5.97
C ASP A 132 -19.65 4.43 -6.32
N VAL A 133 -19.69 5.70 -6.74
CA VAL A 133 -18.50 6.47 -7.13
C VAL A 133 -18.12 7.45 -6.03
N LEU A 134 -16.93 7.25 -5.47
CA LEU A 134 -16.25 8.21 -4.61
C LEU A 134 -15.48 9.20 -5.48
N THR A 135 -15.67 10.50 -5.27
CA THR A 135 -14.85 11.55 -5.86
C THR A 135 -14.08 12.28 -4.77
N ILE A 136 -12.75 12.38 -4.91
CA ILE A 136 -11.88 13.12 -4.00
C ILE A 136 -11.26 14.30 -4.74
N ARG A 137 -11.26 15.47 -4.10
CA ARG A 137 -10.53 16.66 -4.55
C ARG A 137 -9.49 17.02 -3.50
N TRP A 138 -8.21 16.91 -3.86
CA TRP A 138 -7.11 17.25 -2.94
C TRP A 138 -6.82 18.74 -2.94
N LYS A 139 -6.57 19.29 -1.74
CA LYS A 139 -6.15 20.70 -1.56
C LYS A 139 -4.64 20.81 -1.75
N ILE A 140 -4.20 20.80 -2.99
CA ILE A 140 -2.81 21.03 -3.37
C ILE A 140 -2.71 22.08 -4.48
N ALA A 141 -1.49 22.56 -4.77
CA ALA A 141 -1.25 23.66 -5.70
C ALA A 141 -1.73 23.39 -7.14
N GLN A 142 -1.74 22.14 -7.58
CA GLN A 142 -2.25 21.74 -8.90
C GLN A 142 -3.59 21.00 -8.79
N THR A 143 -4.41 21.02 -9.84
CA THR A 143 -5.68 20.28 -9.84
C THR A 143 -5.43 18.77 -9.73
N TRP A 144 -5.79 18.21 -8.58
CA TRP A 144 -5.80 16.76 -8.38
C TRP A 144 -7.17 16.26 -7.92
N THR A 145 -7.82 15.55 -8.85
CA THR A 145 -9.04 14.79 -8.57
C THR A 145 -8.77 13.30 -8.72
N GLU A 146 -9.37 12.50 -7.85
CA GLU A 146 -9.44 11.05 -7.96
C GLU A 146 -10.90 10.63 -7.96
N GLN A 147 -11.24 9.63 -8.77
CA GLN A 147 -12.51 8.92 -8.67
C GLN A 147 -12.25 7.44 -8.49
N TRP A 148 -13.04 6.82 -7.64
CA TRP A 148 -12.92 5.42 -7.27
C TRP A 148 -14.28 4.75 -7.36
N TYR A 149 -14.34 3.54 -7.90
CA TYR A 149 -15.47 2.67 -7.66
C TYR A 149 -15.37 2.11 -6.25
N VAL A 150 -16.48 2.14 -5.52
CA VAL A 150 -16.62 1.60 -4.17
C VAL A 150 -17.41 0.31 -4.22
N ARG A 151 -16.85 -0.76 -3.67
CA ARG A 151 -17.47 -2.09 -3.60
C ARG A 151 -17.37 -2.62 -2.18
N THR A 152 -18.50 -2.87 -1.54
CA THR A 152 -18.53 -3.47 -0.20
C THR A 152 -18.38 -4.99 -0.32
N SER A 153 -17.64 -5.61 0.60
CA SER A 153 -17.60 -7.07 0.68
C SER A 153 -18.97 -7.66 1.01
N PRO A 154 -19.28 -8.91 0.64
CA PRO A 154 -20.58 -9.51 0.93
C PRO A 154 -20.95 -9.55 2.42
N ASP A 155 -19.95 -9.64 3.30
CA ASP A 155 -20.12 -9.61 4.75
C ASP A 155 -20.22 -8.18 5.34
N GLY A 156 -20.11 -7.15 4.51
CA GLY A 156 -20.16 -5.75 4.92
C GLY A 156 -18.90 -5.25 5.65
N LYS A 157 -17.88 -6.08 5.89
CA LYS A 157 -16.75 -5.77 6.79
C LYS A 157 -15.62 -4.99 6.12
N LEU A 158 -15.58 -4.95 4.79
CA LEU A 158 -14.61 -4.21 3.99
C LEU A 158 -15.31 -3.37 2.92
N ALA A 159 -14.68 -2.27 2.55
CA ALA A 159 -14.93 -1.57 1.30
C ALA A 159 -13.68 -1.65 0.43
N ARG A 160 -13.83 -1.88 -0.86
CA ARG A 160 -12.76 -1.88 -1.86
C ARG A 160 -12.90 -0.65 -2.74
N LEU A 161 -11.76 -0.05 -3.05
CA LEU A 161 -11.61 1.06 -3.99
C LEU A 161 -10.83 0.57 -5.21
N ASP A 162 -11.42 0.72 -6.38
CA ASP A 162 -10.73 0.55 -7.66
C ASP A 162 -10.65 1.90 -8.36
N LEU A 163 -9.44 2.32 -8.75
CA LEU A 163 -9.26 3.62 -9.37
C LEU A 163 -10.04 3.67 -10.68
N LYS A 164 -11.04 4.54 -10.75
CA LYS A 164 -11.84 4.78 -11.95
C LYS A 164 -11.13 5.76 -12.88
N GLN A 165 -10.73 6.90 -12.33
CA GLN A 165 -9.98 7.93 -13.05
C GLN A 165 -9.23 8.84 -12.08
N SER A 166 -8.13 9.42 -12.52
CA SER A 166 -7.43 10.49 -11.81
C SER A 166 -6.77 11.43 -12.79
N THR A 167 -6.60 12.69 -12.40
CA THR A 167 -5.83 13.65 -13.19
C THR A 167 -4.33 13.33 -13.20
N LEU A 168 -3.82 12.56 -12.24
CA LEU A 168 -2.38 12.26 -12.12
C LEU A 168 -2.05 10.76 -12.09
N ALA A 169 -2.83 9.96 -11.36
CA ALA A 169 -2.61 8.52 -11.27
C ALA A 169 -3.23 7.77 -12.45
N THR A 170 -2.61 6.69 -12.88
CA THR A 170 -3.14 5.78 -13.93
C THR A 170 -3.72 4.51 -13.34
N ASN A 171 -3.29 4.12 -12.13
CA ASN A 171 -3.67 2.87 -11.49
C ASN A 171 -3.76 3.06 -9.97
N GLY A 172 -4.65 2.30 -9.33
CA GLY A 172 -4.74 2.31 -7.88
C GLY A 172 -5.70 1.26 -7.34
N TYR A 173 -5.39 0.81 -6.12
CA TYR A 173 -6.21 -0.08 -5.32
C TYR A 173 -6.29 0.46 -3.89
N GLY A 174 -7.46 0.37 -3.26
CA GLY A 174 -7.63 0.71 -1.86
C GLY A 174 -8.58 -0.23 -1.15
N TYR A 175 -8.41 -0.36 0.16
CA TYR A 175 -9.31 -1.15 1.00
C TYR A 175 -9.55 -0.45 2.32
N GLY A 176 -10.83 -0.35 2.69
CA GLY A 176 -11.33 0.38 3.83
C GLY A 176 -12.01 -0.50 4.85
N SER A 177 -11.85 -0.12 6.11
CA SER A 177 -12.57 -0.64 7.26
C SER A 177 -12.71 0.46 8.33
N ASN A 178 -13.25 0.09 9.48
CA ASN A 178 -13.32 0.91 10.68
C ASN A 178 -12.28 0.50 11.74
N ALA A 179 -11.44 -0.51 11.45
CA ALA A 179 -10.29 -0.80 12.29
C ALA A 179 -9.29 0.36 12.25
N ALA A 180 -8.67 0.70 13.39
CA ALA A 180 -7.69 1.78 13.47
C ALA A 180 -6.43 1.49 12.63
N PHE A 181 -5.72 2.53 12.18
CA PHE A 181 -4.44 2.35 11.46
C PHE A 181 -3.37 1.63 12.30
N SER A 182 -3.48 1.69 13.62
CA SER A 182 -2.61 0.97 14.55
C SER A 182 -2.97 -0.51 14.72
N THR A 183 -4.13 -0.94 14.20
CA THR A 183 -4.52 -2.35 14.22
C THR A 183 -3.70 -3.10 13.18
N ARG A 184 -2.94 -4.10 13.64
CA ARG A 184 -2.19 -5.03 12.79
C ARG A 184 -2.38 -6.47 13.23
N ARG A 185 -2.05 -7.41 12.34
CA ARG A 185 -1.95 -8.84 12.64
C ARG A 185 -0.51 -9.31 12.64
N ALA A 186 -0.20 -10.17 13.60
CA ALA A 186 1.11 -10.80 13.71
C ALA A 186 1.37 -11.70 12.49
N MET A 187 2.64 -11.93 12.16
CA MET A 187 2.99 -12.79 11.01
C MET A 187 2.54 -14.24 11.20
N SER A 188 2.35 -14.70 12.44
CA SER A 188 1.70 -15.98 12.73
C SER A 188 0.25 -16.02 12.24
N SER A 189 -0.53 -14.97 12.52
CA SER A 189 -1.92 -14.85 12.03
C SER A 189 -1.98 -14.67 10.52
N VAL A 190 -1.05 -13.90 9.94
CA VAL A 190 -0.89 -13.81 8.49
C VAL A 190 -0.65 -15.19 7.90
N LYS A 191 0.34 -15.92 8.41
CA LYS A 191 0.70 -17.26 7.93
C LYS A 191 -0.44 -18.26 8.05
N ALA A 192 -1.26 -18.13 9.09
CA ALA A 192 -2.42 -18.96 9.37
C ALA A 192 -3.70 -18.50 8.66
N PHE A 193 -3.62 -17.52 7.74
CA PHE A 193 -4.80 -17.07 7.00
C PHE A 193 -5.46 -18.25 6.27
N PRO A 194 -6.76 -18.53 6.54
CA PRO A 194 -7.42 -19.73 6.05
C PRO A 194 -7.93 -19.60 4.61
N GLY A 195 -8.03 -18.36 4.09
CA GLY A 195 -8.55 -18.09 2.75
C GLY A 195 -7.49 -18.17 1.65
N SER A 196 -7.95 -17.98 0.41
CA SER A 196 -7.07 -17.87 -0.76
C SER A 196 -6.80 -16.41 -1.07
N LEU A 197 -5.52 -16.04 -1.17
CA LEU A 197 -5.12 -14.70 -1.60
C LEU A 197 -4.84 -14.69 -3.10
N ARG A 198 -5.32 -13.65 -3.77
CA ARG A 198 -5.10 -13.41 -5.20
C ARG A 198 -4.43 -12.05 -5.39
N GLN A 199 -3.47 -11.99 -6.30
CA GLN A 199 -2.70 -10.82 -6.62
C GLN A 199 -3.19 -10.21 -7.94
N ASP A 200 -3.45 -8.91 -7.90
CA ASP A 200 -3.55 -8.07 -9.09
C ASP A 200 -2.39 -7.07 -9.06
N LEU A 201 -1.78 -6.84 -10.22
CA LEU A 201 -0.57 -6.05 -10.35
C LEU A 201 -0.55 -5.32 -11.69
N ARG A 202 -0.29 -4.02 -11.63
CA ARG A 202 0.17 -3.23 -12.78
C ARG A 202 1.59 -2.81 -12.53
N SER A 203 2.52 -3.25 -13.37
CA SER A 203 3.93 -2.91 -13.25
C SER A 203 4.50 -2.23 -14.48
N TRP A 204 5.61 -1.54 -14.26
CA TRP A 204 6.51 -0.98 -15.24
C TRP A 204 7.90 -1.58 -15.02
N ALA A 205 8.52 -2.10 -16.08
CA ALA A 205 9.91 -2.53 -16.08
C ALA A 205 10.47 -2.47 -17.50
N GLY A 206 11.69 -1.95 -17.68
CA GLY A 206 12.33 -1.93 -19.02
C GLY A 206 11.56 -1.12 -20.06
N GLY A 207 10.82 -0.08 -19.65
CA GLY A 207 9.97 0.69 -20.55
C GLY A 207 8.65 0.02 -20.94
N LYS A 208 8.34 -1.17 -20.39
CA LYS A 208 7.13 -1.92 -20.71
C LYS A 208 6.17 -1.92 -19.52
N LEU A 209 4.87 -1.88 -19.82
CA LEU A 209 3.82 -2.10 -18.83
C LEU A 209 3.39 -3.56 -18.87
N VAL A 210 3.21 -4.17 -17.70
CA VAL A 210 2.66 -5.50 -17.54
C VAL A 210 1.46 -5.42 -16.62
N THR A 211 0.36 -6.05 -17.04
CA THR A 211 -0.77 -6.34 -16.16
C THR A 211 -0.77 -7.81 -15.84
N SER A 212 -1.01 -8.13 -14.58
CA SER A 212 -1.21 -9.48 -14.11
C SER A 212 -2.36 -9.46 -13.13
N ASP A 213 -3.49 -9.99 -13.57
CA ASP A 213 -4.70 -10.06 -12.76
C ASP A 213 -4.91 -11.50 -12.30
N ASP A 214 -5.54 -11.64 -11.15
CA ASP A 214 -6.03 -12.92 -10.64
C ASP A 214 -4.95 -14.00 -10.46
N GLN A 215 -3.74 -13.59 -10.07
CA GLN A 215 -2.68 -14.57 -9.81
C GLN A 215 -2.79 -15.15 -8.41
N PRO A 216 -2.72 -16.49 -8.22
CA PRO A 216 -2.66 -17.06 -6.89
C PRO A 216 -1.41 -16.56 -6.14
N PHE A 217 -1.62 -16.06 -4.92
CA PHE A 217 -0.53 -15.74 -4.01
C PHE A 217 -0.34 -16.88 -3.01
N GLY A 218 0.72 -17.68 -3.22
CA GLY A 218 1.01 -18.89 -2.45
C GLY A 218 1.54 -18.64 -1.04
N LEU A 219 0.74 -18.01 -0.17
CA LEU A 219 1.11 -17.75 1.24
C LEU A 219 1.38 -19.05 2.02
N SER A 220 0.72 -20.15 1.64
CA SER A 220 0.96 -21.48 2.24
C SER A 220 2.40 -21.95 2.08
N SER A 221 3.09 -21.56 1.00
CA SER A 221 4.49 -21.92 0.72
C SER A 221 5.50 -21.24 1.64
N PHE A 222 5.12 -20.14 2.29
CA PHE A 222 5.97 -19.46 3.26
C PHE A 222 6.11 -20.28 4.55
N ARG A 223 7.31 -20.28 5.11
CA ARG A 223 7.67 -20.89 6.39
C ARG A 223 7.78 -19.79 7.45
N ALA A 224 7.21 -20.05 8.63
CA ALA A 224 7.41 -19.17 9.77
C ALA A 224 8.77 -19.45 10.42
N CYS A 225 9.46 -18.38 10.81
CA CYS A 225 10.66 -18.46 11.63
C CYS A 225 10.25 -18.62 13.11
N SER A 226 10.95 -19.45 13.86
CA SER A 226 10.62 -19.76 15.26
C SER A 226 11.06 -18.66 16.22
N ALA A 227 12.19 -17.99 15.97
CA ALA A 227 12.72 -16.92 16.84
C ALA A 227 12.45 -15.53 16.24
N THR A 228 12.75 -15.33 14.95
CA THR A 228 12.44 -14.11 14.20
C THR A 228 10.98 -14.13 13.74
N THR A 229 10.05 -14.14 14.70
CA THR A 229 8.60 -14.29 14.46
C THR A 229 7.98 -13.16 13.63
N SER A 230 8.72 -12.07 13.37
CA SER A 230 8.38 -11.00 12.44
C SER A 230 8.60 -11.36 10.97
N CYS A 231 9.15 -12.52 10.65
CA CYS A 231 9.59 -12.91 9.32
C CYS A 231 8.99 -14.25 8.89
N LEU A 232 8.59 -14.32 7.62
CA LEU A 232 8.29 -15.53 6.89
C LEU A 232 9.21 -15.64 5.67
N THR A 233 9.64 -16.86 5.33
CA THR A 233 10.54 -17.09 4.19
C THR A 233 10.02 -18.16 3.25
N TYR A 234 10.39 -18.07 1.98
CA TYR A 234 10.08 -19.10 0.99
C TYR A 234 11.23 -19.19 -0.02
N LEU A 235 11.73 -20.40 -0.25
CA LEU A 235 12.56 -20.67 -1.41
C LEU A 235 11.67 -21.28 -2.49
N GLN A 236 11.35 -20.48 -3.51
CA GLN A 236 10.69 -21.00 -4.68
C GLN A 236 11.67 -21.90 -5.43
N PRO A 237 11.32 -23.19 -5.66
CA PRO A 237 12.16 -24.09 -6.44
C PRO A 237 12.41 -23.57 -7.86
N SER A 238 13.49 -24.04 -8.46
CA SER A 238 13.79 -23.76 -9.87
C SER A 238 12.64 -24.20 -10.77
N SER A 239 12.28 -23.34 -11.72
CA SER A 239 11.29 -23.61 -12.77
C SER A 239 11.85 -23.25 -14.15
N ASN A 240 11.18 -23.73 -15.19
CA ASN A 240 11.54 -23.44 -16.58
C ASN A 240 11.17 -22.02 -17.03
N SER A 241 10.61 -21.16 -16.18
CA SER A 241 10.11 -19.84 -16.57
C SER A 241 10.70 -18.67 -15.76
N ALA A 242 11.34 -18.93 -14.63
CA ALA A 242 11.92 -17.90 -13.78
C ALA A 242 13.40 -17.64 -14.09
N CYS A 243 13.90 -16.45 -13.71
CA CYS A 243 15.32 -16.14 -13.57
C CYS A 243 16.19 -16.60 -14.75
N LYS A 244 15.79 -16.18 -15.96
CA LYS A 244 16.40 -16.57 -17.22
C LYS A 244 17.77 -15.94 -17.44
N LYS A 245 18.54 -16.51 -18.37
CA LYS A 245 19.83 -15.98 -18.83
C LYS A 245 19.74 -14.48 -19.16
N GLU A 246 18.71 -14.08 -19.87
CA GLU A 246 18.43 -12.70 -20.30
C GLU A 246 17.97 -11.80 -19.13
N GLY A 247 17.54 -12.39 -18.02
CA GLY A 247 17.13 -11.72 -16.79
C GLY A 247 18.28 -11.34 -15.86
N GLY A 248 19.52 -11.34 -16.35
CA GLY A 248 20.71 -10.99 -15.58
C GLY A 248 21.46 -12.17 -14.96
N CYS A 249 21.17 -13.41 -15.39
CA CYS A 249 21.84 -14.62 -14.91
C CYS A 249 22.54 -15.40 -16.06
N PRO A 250 23.53 -14.80 -16.75
CA PRO A 250 24.10 -15.35 -17.98
C PRO A 250 24.85 -16.69 -17.83
N LYS A 251 25.37 -17.00 -16.64
CA LYS A 251 26.12 -18.23 -16.34
C LYS A 251 25.25 -19.26 -15.63
N TYR A 252 24.41 -18.81 -14.70
CA TYR A 252 23.66 -19.72 -13.81
C TYR A 252 22.17 -19.82 -14.10
N GLY A 253 21.57 -18.87 -14.82
CA GLY A 253 20.12 -18.76 -14.98
C GLY A 253 19.49 -19.79 -15.91
N GLY A 254 18.18 -19.65 -16.11
CA GLY A 254 17.44 -20.54 -17.00
C GLY A 254 17.91 -20.43 -18.44
N GLY A 255 18.16 -21.57 -19.08
CA GLY A 255 18.76 -21.64 -20.43
C GLY A 255 20.29 -21.81 -20.43
N THR A 256 20.92 -21.88 -19.25
CA THR A 256 22.32 -22.32 -19.12
C THR A 256 22.39 -23.77 -18.63
N SER A 257 23.58 -24.38 -18.69
CA SER A 257 23.79 -25.74 -18.20
C SER A 257 23.51 -25.90 -16.69
N ALA A 258 23.66 -24.84 -15.89
CA ALA A 258 23.42 -24.88 -14.45
C ALA A 258 21.92 -24.76 -14.09
N ASN A 259 21.15 -23.98 -14.87
CA ASN A 259 19.69 -23.82 -14.75
C ASN A 259 19.17 -23.51 -13.33
N ILE A 260 19.89 -22.68 -12.58
CA ILE A 260 19.54 -22.26 -11.22
C ILE A 260 18.54 -21.10 -11.28
N THR A 261 17.26 -21.44 -11.36
CA THR A 261 16.17 -20.46 -11.49
C THR A 261 15.34 -20.21 -10.22
N SER A 262 15.82 -20.68 -9.06
CA SER A 262 15.10 -20.57 -7.78
C SER A 262 15.03 -19.12 -7.29
N ILE A 263 13.96 -18.74 -6.60
CA ILE A 263 13.73 -17.39 -6.08
C ILE A 263 13.71 -17.40 -4.55
N GLN A 264 14.44 -16.47 -3.95
CA GLN A 264 14.51 -16.24 -2.51
C GLN A 264 13.43 -15.23 -2.13
N TYR A 265 12.44 -15.61 -1.31
CA TYR A 265 11.35 -14.74 -0.84
C TYR A 265 11.42 -14.51 0.67
N TYR A 266 11.13 -13.29 1.08
CA TYR A 266 11.04 -12.84 2.47
C TYR A 266 9.81 -11.94 2.61
N LEU A 267 8.94 -12.23 3.57
CA LEU A 267 7.80 -11.41 3.94
C LEU A 267 7.96 -11.04 5.41
N THR A 268 8.04 -9.75 5.70
CA THR A 268 8.50 -9.26 7.02
C THR A 268 7.68 -8.08 7.52
N MET A 269 7.37 -8.10 8.81
CA MET A 269 6.81 -6.94 9.52
C MET A 269 7.81 -5.79 9.58
N ILE A 270 7.38 -4.59 9.21
CA ILE A 270 8.19 -3.36 9.32
C ILE A 270 7.91 -2.63 10.63
N SER A 271 6.65 -2.56 11.06
CA SER A 271 6.24 -1.80 12.23
C SER A 271 5.39 -2.64 13.17
N LYS A 272 5.67 -2.58 14.48
CA LYS A 272 4.84 -3.22 15.50
C LYS A 272 3.55 -2.43 15.80
N THR A 273 3.49 -1.16 15.40
CA THR A 273 2.44 -0.23 15.82
C THR A 273 1.49 0.16 14.69
N ASP A 274 1.71 -0.32 13.47
CA ASP A 274 0.88 -0.06 12.31
C ASP A 274 0.88 -1.25 11.32
N ARG A 275 0.19 -1.07 10.20
CA ARG A 275 -0.09 -2.09 9.19
C ARG A 275 1.06 -2.40 8.23
N ARG A 276 2.27 -1.87 8.44
CA ARG A 276 3.37 -2.02 7.48
C ARG A 276 4.07 -3.37 7.56
N ASP A 277 4.14 -4.02 6.41
CA ASP A 277 4.96 -5.19 6.12
C ASP A 277 5.77 -4.93 4.82
N THR A 278 6.68 -5.82 4.45
CA THR A 278 7.39 -5.77 3.15
C THR A 278 7.56 -7.15 2.57
N LEU A 279 7.46 -7.27 1.25
CA LEU A 279 7.80 -8.46 0.49
C LEU A 279 9.07 -8.18 -0.31
N TRP A 280 10.13 -8.92 -0.03
CA TRP A 280 11.41 -8.84 -0.72
C TRP A 280 11.71 -10.15 -1.42
N HIS A 281 12.15 -10.09 -2.67
CA HIS A 281 12.63 -11.28 -3.35
C HIS A 281 13.68 -11.02 -4.44
N TRP A 282 14.41 -12.07 -4.78
CA TRP A 282 15.45 -12.05 -5.80
C TRP A 282 15.80 -13.45 -6.30
N CYS A 283 16.33 -13.52 -7.52
CA CYS A 283 16.77 -14.77 -8.15
C CYS A 283 18.09 -15.27 -7.55
N THR A 284 18.13 -16.54 -7.15
CA THR A 284 19.31 -17.17 -6.52
C THR A 284 20.57 -17.03 -7.37
N CYS A 285 20.43 -17.17 -8.69
CA CYS A 285 21.52 -17.01 -9.65
C CYS A 285 22.17 -15.62 -9.59
N LEU A 286 21.42 -14.55 -9.30
CA LEU A 286 21.98 -13.19 -9.29
C LEU A 286 23.05 -13.00 -8.21
N ALA A 287 22.89 -13.66 -7.06
CA ALA A 287 23.93 -13.68 -6.03
C ALA A 287 25.14 -14.52 -6.49
N MET A 288 24.90 -15.64 -7.17
CA MET A 288 25.96 -16.51 -7.69
C MET A 288 26.78 -15.85 -8.80
N GLU A 289 26.16 -15.07 -9.69
CA GLU A 289 26.86 -14.27 -10.71
C GLU A 289 27.84 -13.26 -10.11
N ARG A 290 27.61 -12.87 -8.86
CA ARG A 290 28.39 -11.87 -8.13
C ARG A 290 29.28 -12.47 -7.03
N ASP A 291 29.30 -13.80 -6.93
CA ASP A 291 29.99 -14.52 -5.83
C ASP A 291 29.55 -14.03 -4.42
N GLU A 292 28.26 -13.72 -4.28
CA GLU A 292 27.66 -13.22 -3.04
C GLU A 292 26.76 -14.29 -2.40
N PHE A 293 26.70 -14.28 -1.06
CA PHE A 293 25.71 -15.10 -0.34
C PHE A 293 24.30 -14.48 -0.42
N CYS A 294 24.18 -13.17 -0.20
CA CYS A 294 22.93 -12.43 -0.31
C CYS A 294 23.03 -11.46 -1.47
N TYR A 295 22.06 -11.47 -2.38
CA TYR A 295 22.09 -10.57 -3.52
C TYR A 295 21.95 -9.11 -3.08
N THR A 296 22.96 -8.30 -3.38
CA THR A 296 22.98 -6.87 -3.02
C THR A 296 22.56 -5.92 -4.15
N GLY A 297 22.26 -6.46 -5.34
CA GLY A 297 21.89 -5.66 -6.51
C GLY A 297 20.42 -5.26 -6.59
N ASN A 298 19.92 -5.12 -7.83
CA ASN A 298 18.58 -4.64 -8.15
C ASN A 298 17.50 -5.72 -7.86
N SER A 299 17.23 -5.97 -6.58
CA SER A 299 16.22 -6.92 -6.10
C SER A 299 14.81 -6.31 -6.05
N HIS A 300 13.78 -7.17 -5.99
CA HIS A 300 12.40 -6.72 -5.92
C HIS A 300 12.00 -6.38 -4.48
N VAL A 301 11.79 -5.09 -4.17
CA VAL A 301 11.31 -4.63 -2.86
C VAL A 301 9.88 -4.10 -2.96
N LYS A 302 8.99 -4.67 -2.17
CA LYS A 302 7.56 -4.33 -2.18
C LYS A 302 7.09 -3.94 -0.78
N PRO A 303 7.13 -2.66 -0.42
CA PRO A 303 6.36 -2.12 0.71
C PRO A 303 4.88 -2.54 0.64
N LEU A 304 4.33 -3.00 1.76
CA LEU A 304 2.96 -3.49 1.89
C LEU A 304 2.25 -2.84 3.08
N MET A 305 0.94 -2.65 2.95
CA MET A 305 0.03 -2.26 4.02
C MET A 305 -1.04 -3.35 4.19
N GLN A 306 -1.15 -3.92 5.39
CA GLN A 306 -2.17 -4.94 5.68
C GLN A 306 -3.59 -4.40 5.44
N ILE A 307 -4.41 -5.22 4.78
CA ILE A 307 -5.85 -5.04 4.70
C ILE A 307 -6.44 -5.72 5.93
N ILE A 308 -7.08 -4.93 6.79
CA ILE A 308 -7.70 -5.37 8.03
C ILE A 308 -9.17 -5.00 7.98
N ASP A 309 -10.08 -5.94 8.21
CA ASP A 309 -11.52 -5.68 8.20
C ASP A 309 -12.05 -5.11 9.52
N ASP A 310 -13.36 -4.82 9.58
CA ASP A 310 -14.03 -4.26 10.77
C ASP A 310 -13.94 -5.14 12.01
N THR A 311 -13.73 -6.46 11.87
CA THR A 311 -13.51 -7.38 12.99
C THR A 311 -12.03 -7.46 13.40
N GLY A 312 -11.19 -6.70 12.70
CA GLY A 312 -9.75 -6.75 12.80
C GLY A 312 -9.14 -7.91 12.03
N ALA A 313 -9.88 -8.76 11.30
CA ALA A 313 -9.29 -9.92 10.64
C ALA A 313 -8.35 -9.47 9.50
N PHE A 314 -7.27 -10.24 9.28
CA PHE A 314 -6.37 -10.03 8.16
C PHE A 314 -7.01 -10.51 6.85
N ARG A 315 -6.93 -9.70 5.80
CA ARG A 315 -7.59 -9.94 4.50
C ARG A 315 -6.64 -9.80 3.31
N GLY A 316 -5.35 -9.56 3.56
CA GLY A 316 -4.34 -9.38 2.52
C GLY A 316 -3.52 -8.08 2.67
N TRP A 317 -3.04 -7.55 1.55
CA TRP A 317 -2.26 -6.31 1.47
C TRP A 317 -2.63 -5.48 0.24
N VAL A 318 -2.46 -4.17 0.35
CA VAL A 318 -2.12 -3.33 -0.81
C VAL A 318 -0.63 -3.04 -0.76
N GLY A 319 -0.01 -2.83 -1.92
CA GLY A 319 1.44 -2.65 -1.98
C GLY A 319 1.90 -1.85 -3.17
N ALA A 320 3.16 -1.45 -3.11
CA ALA A 320 3.88 -0.85 -4.22
C ALA A 320 5.20 -1.59 -4.40
N GLU A 321 5.62 -1.86 -5.63
CA GLU A 321 7.00 -2.26 -5.90
C GLU A 321 7.83 -1.01 -6.20
N ALA A 322 8.83 -0.69 -5.40
CA ALA A 322 9.67 0.51 -5.59
C ALA A 322 11.14 0.13 -5.65
N SER A 323 11.46 -0.67 -6.67
CA SER A 323 12.77 -1.28 -6.88
C SER A 323 13.62 -0.40 -7.79
N PHE A 324 14.27 0.61 -7.22
CA PHE A 324 15.17 1.49 -7.98
C PHE A 324 16.56 0.87 -8.15
N SER A 325 17.06 0.87 -9.37
CA SER A 325 18.44 0.53 -9.69
C SER A 325 19.37 1.67 -9.24
N THR A 326 20.63 1.36 -8.96
CA THR A 326 21.67 2.39 -8.75
C THR A 326 22.24 2.91 -10.08
N GLY A 327 22.00 2.18 -11.18
CA GLY A 327 22.43 2.57 -12.53
C GLY A 327 21.32 3.27 -13.32
N SER A 328 20.94 2.67 -14.44
CA SER A 328 19.96 3.23 -15.37
C SER A 328 18.53 3.15 -14.85
N ARG A 329 17.75 4.23 -15.01
CA ARG A 329 16.30 4.26 -14.71
C ARG A 329 15.51 3.26 -15.56
N ALA A 330 16.02 2.87 -16.73
CA ALA A 330 15.42 1.82 -17.56
C ALA A 330 15.34 0.46 -16.85
N THR A 331 16.18 0.25 -15.83
CA THR A 331 16.24 -0.99 -15.05
C THR A 331 15.47 -0.91 -13.72
N ASP A 332 14.82 0.21 -13.43
CA ASP A 332 13.92 0.29 -12.29
C ASP A 332 12.71 -0.65 -12.50
N MET A 333 12.14 -1.13 -11.40
CA MET A 333 10.91 -1.92 -11.43
C MET A 333 9.91 -1.28 -10.49
N LEU A 334 8.79 -0.85 -11.05
CA LEU A 334 7.74 -0.11 -10.36
C LEU A 334 6.42 -0.87 -10.49
N ALA A 335 5.63 -0.96 -9.43
CA ALA A 335 4.31 -1.56 -9.52
C ALA A 335 3.33 -1.00 -8.50
N VAL A 336 2.05 -0.97 -8.87
CA VAL A 336 0.92 -0.88 -7.95
C VAL A 336 0.32 -2.27 -7.86
N LEU A 337 0.09 -2.79 -6.65
CA LEU A 337 -0.47 -4.13 -6.47
C LEU A 337 -1.45 -4.22 -5.31
N ARG A 338 -2.29 -5.24 -5.37
CA ARG A 338 -3.07 -5.75 -4.24
C ARG A 338 -2.93 -7.26 -4.17
N ILE A 339 -2.96 -7.80 -2.96
CA ILE A 339 -2.99 -9.24 -2.67
C ILE A 339 -4.15 -9.41 -1.68
N SER A 340 -5.29 -9.93 -2.11
CA SER A 340 -6.52 -9.89 -1.29
C SER A 340 -7.37 -11.14 -1.51
N ASP A 341 -8.21 -11.47 -0.53
CA ASP A 341 -9.27 -12.47 -0.64
C ASP A 341 -10.59 -11.88 -1.20
N PHE A 342 -10.70 -10.55 -1.24
CA PHE A 342 -11.85 -9.81 -1.77
C PHE A 342 -11.43 -8.89 -2.93
N ARG A 343 -12.06 -9.04 -4.09
CA ARG A 343 -11.77 -8.32 -5.35
C ARG A 343 -13.03 -8.07 -6.17
#